data_AF-A0A959B606-F1
#
_entry.id   AF-A0A959B606-F1
#
_cell.length_a   1.000
_cell.length_b   1.000
_cell.length_c   1.000
_cell.angle_alpha   90.00
_cell.angle_beta   90.00
_cell.angle_gamma   90.00
#
_symmetry.space_group_name_H-M   'P 1'
#
loop_
_entity.id
_entity.type
_entity.pdbx_description
1 polymer ?
#
loop_
_entity_poly.entity_id
_entity_poly.type
_entity_poly.pdbx_seq_one_letter_code
_entity_poly.pdbx_strand_id
1 'polypeptide(L)'
;LTVEAKLQHRLSGRIGYLCHSASVGPGVTPGPTAMKRLLGDRLKALFAPQHGLATDAQDNMIESPHFFHSHYQLPVYSLYSETRAPTPEMLAGIDTLVVDLQDNGARPYTYIWTMVLALEACGRSGVEVVVLDRPNPLGGERVEGLISSADFRSIIGWHPMPIRHGMTAGEIAHYAQAYWGADCQLEVIPMKGWMRSMYFDDTGLPWVMPSPNFPSLDTALVYTGAVIIEGTNLSEGRGTTRPFELIGHPGLDAHRFVEECEGAMARSGIKGCALRPATFVPTFDKYKGVPCHGFQLHVTDRHTFRPWLTGQWLLRELYHHLSDGFAWRQPPFEYVFDRLPIDLLNGTDQLRFWVEERGAMEGLLAMEAEGRAAFLEKREAVLLYE
;
A
#
# COMPACT_ATOMS: atom_id res chain seq x y z
N LEU A 1 -14.91 7.72 -34.55
CA LEU A 1 -15.26 7.81 -33.12
C LEU A 1 -14.29 8.77 -32.46
N THR A 2 -14.80 9.76 -31.72
CA THR A 2 -13.98 10.58 -30.80
C THR A 2 -13.26 9.68 -29.79
N VAL A 3 -12.22 10.17 -29.12
CA VAL A 3 -11.52 9.40 -28.07
C VAL A 3 -12.51 8.94 -26.98
N GLU A 4 -13.45 9.81 -26.58
CA GLU A 4 -14.54 9.46 -25.66
C GLU A 4 -15.46 8.36 -26.20
N ALA A 5 -15.86 8.42 -27.48
CA ALA A 5 -16.72 7.39 -28.06
C ALA A 5 -16.01 6.03 -28.18
N LYS A 6 -14.67 6.00 -28.31
CA LYS A 6 -13.89 4.76 -28.23
C LYS A 6 -13.81 4.21 -26.80
N LEU A 7 -13.65 5.08 -25.80
CA LEU A 7 -13.62 4.68 -24.39
C LEU A 7 -14.99 4.20 -23.88
N GLN A 8 -16.07 4.87 -24.28
CA GLN A 8 -17.44 4.41 -23.97
C GLN A 8 -17.75 3.03 -24.56
N HIS A 9 -17.11 2.65 -25.66
CA HIS A 9 -17.29 1.33 -26.27
C HIS A 9 -16.53 0.22 -25.52
N ARG A 10 -15.43 0.55 -24.83
CA ARG A 10 -14.72 -0.42 -23.97
C ARG A 10 -15.48 -0.68 -22.67
N LEU A 11 -16.15 0.35 -22.15
CA LEU A 11 -16.97 0.25 -20.95
C LEU A 11 -18.42 -0.06 -21.33
N SER A 12 -18.80 -1.34 -21.39
CA SER A 12 -20.11 -1.77 -21.85
C SER A 12 -21.16 -1.86 -20.73
N GLY A 13 -22.45 -1.78 -21.04
CA GLY A 13 -23.52 -1.97 -20.04
C GLY A 13 -23.60 -0.93 -18.92
N ARG A 14 -24.11 -1.38 -17.75
CA ARG A 14 -24.28 -0.65 -16.50
C ARG A 14 -23.02 -0.76 -15.66
N ILE A 15 -22.50 0.38 -15.22
CA ILE A 15 -21.15 0.50 -14.68
C ILE A 15 -21.18 0.74 -13.18
N GLY A 16 -20.45 -0.09 -12.45
CA GLY A 16 -19.97 0.20 -11.10
C GLY A 16 -18.57 0.81 -11.17
N TYR A 17 -18.22 1.71 -10.25
CA TYR A 17 -16.90 2.35 -10.26
C TYR A 17 -16.24 2.30 -8.88
N LEU A 18 -15.19 1.48 -8.76
CA LEU A 18 -14.34 1.37 -7.58
C LEU A 18 -13.23 2.43 -7.62
N CYS A 19 -13.30 3.40 -6.72
CA CYS A 19 -12.43 4.58 -6.72
C CYS A 19 -12.26 5.18 -5.30
N HIS A 20 -11.36 6.15 -5.18
CA HIS A 20 -11.14 6.95 -3.97
C HIS A 20 -10.78 8.40 -4.33
N SER A 21 -10.34 9.21 -3.36
CA SER A 21 -10.00 10.62 -3.58
C SER A 21 -8.84 10.84 -4.57
N ALA A 22 -7.83 9.96 -4.59
CA ALA A 22 -6.70 10.03 -5.51
C ALA A 22 -6.98 9.47 -6.91
N SER A 23 -8.21 9.02 -7.18
CA SER A 23 -8.67 8.61 -8.51
C SER A 23 -8.99 9.88 -9.30
N VAL A 24 -7.97 10.56 -9.79
CA VAL A 24 -8.11 11.82 -10.53
C VAL A 24 -7.48 11.73 -11.92
N GLY A 25 -7.98 12.55 -12.84
CA GLY A 25 -7.33 12.82 -14.12
C GLY A 25 -6.19 13.86 -13.98
N PRO A 26 -5.43 14.14 -15.07
CA PRO A 26 -4.29 15.06 -15.04
C PRO A 26 -4.62 16.49 -14.56
N GLY A 27 -5.85 16.96 -14.79
CA GLY A 27 -6.35 18.24 -14.30
C GLY A 27 -6.96 18.20 -12.90
N VAL A 28 -6.66 17.16 -12.10
CA VAL A 28 -7.24 16.92 -10.76
C VAL A 28 -8.77 16.82 -10.79
N THR A 29 -9.34 16.43 -11.92
CA THR A 29 -10.78 16.17 -12.02
C THR A 29 -11.09 14.87 -11.29
N PRO A 30 -12.01 14.86 -10.30
CA PRO A 30 -12.37 13.65 -9.60
C PRO A 30 -12.90 12.57 -10.55
N GLY A 31 -12.45 11.34 -10.35
CA GLY A 31 -12.85 10.16 -11.13
C GLY A 31 -14.36 10.02 -11.26
N PRO A 32 -15.15 10.11 -10.16
CA PRO A 32 -16.61 10.02 -10.26
C PRO A 32 -17.22 11.12 -11.13
N THR A 33 -16.63 12.33 -11.13
CA THR A 33 -17.05 13.43 -12.02
C THR A 33 -16.76 13.10 -13.49
N ALA A 34 -15.55 12.61 -13.79
CA ALA A 34 -15.17 12.21 -15.14
C ALA A 34 -16.05 11.05 -15.66
N MET A 35 -16.26 10.03 -14.83
CA MET A 35 -17.09 8.86 -15.15
C MET A 35 -18.55 9.24 -15.34
N LYS A 36 -19.12 10.13 -14.51
CA LYS A 36 -20.50 10.59 -14.69
C LYS A 36 -20.68 11.38 -16.00
N ARG A 37 -19.70 12.22 -16.38
CA ARG A 37 -19.71 12.93 -17.67
C ARG A 37 -19.63 11.96 -18.85
N LEU A 38 -18.77 10.95 -18.74
CA LEU A 38 -18.55 9.97 -19.80
C LEU A 38 -19.73 9.01 -19.98
N LEU A 39 -20.35 8.55 -18.89
CA LEU A 39 -21.29 7.43 -18.89
C LEU A 39 -22.76 7.84 -18.67
N GLY A 40 -23.01 9.04 -18.14
CA GLY A 40 -24.35 9.54 -17.84
C GLY A 40 -25.10 8.61 -16.89
N ASP A 41 -26.23 8.08 -17.36
CA ASP A 41 -27.08 7.17 -16.59
C ASP A 41 -26.57 5.73 -16.55
N ARG A 42 -25.52 5.39 -17.32
CA ARG A 42 -24.91 4.05 -17.24
C ARG A 42 -24.08 3.86 -15.97
N LEU A 43 -23.57 4.93 -15.36
CA LEU A 43 -22.93 4.85 -14.05
C LEU A 43 -24.00 4.65 -12.97
N LYS A 44 -23.97 3.50 -12.27
CA LYS A 44 -25.02 3.06 -11.35
C LYS A 44 -24.64 3.08 -9.87
N ALA A 45 -23.37 2.85 -9.56
CA ALA A 45 -22.90 2.83 -8.18
C ALA A 45 -21.41 3.19 -8.10
N LEU A 46 -21.02 3.72 -6.94
CA LEU A 46 -19.62 3.88 -6.57
C LEU A 46 -19.27 2.82 -5.52
N PHE A 47 -18.04 2.33 -5.56
CA PHE A 47 -17.47 1.44 -4.57
C PHE A 47 -16.23 2.12 -3.98
N ALA A 48 -16.09 2.08 -2.66
CA ALA A 48 -15.01 2.74 -1.94
C ALA A 48 -14.18 1.71 -1.16
N PRO A 49 -12.84 1.78 -1.21
CA PRO A 49 -11.96 0.88 -0.46
C PRO A 49 -11.79 1.38 1.00
N GLN A 50 -10.75 0.91 1.69
CA GLN A 50 -10.29 1.46 2.96
C GLN A 50 -10.11 3.00 2.87
N HIS A 51 -10.43 3.70 3.95
CA HIS A 51 -10.51 5.17 4.06
C HIS A 51 -11.71 5.83 3.37
N GLY A 52 -12.55 5.06 2.67
CA GLY A 52 -13.77 5.58 2.05
C GLY A 52 -13.52 6.42 0.79
N LEU A 53 -14.61 6.90 0.18
CA LEU A 53 -14.56 7.63 -1.09
C LEU A 53 -13.85 8.98 -0.96
N ALA A 54 -14.05 9.66 0.17
CA ALA A 54 -13.45 10.96 0.47
C ALA A 54 -12.06 10.83 1.12
N THR A 55 -11.64 9.62 1.49
CA THR A 55 -10.34 9.37 2.13
C THR A 55 -10.21 10.11 3.46
N ASP A 56 -11.27 10.13 4.27
CA ASP A 56 -11.38 10.90 5.51
C ASP A 56 -11.29 10.04 6.78
N ALA A 57 -11.36 8.72 6.69
CA ALA A 57 -11.11 7.84 7.84
C ALA A 57 -9.61 7.80 8.17
N GLN A 58 -9.25 8.37 9.32
CA GLN A 58 -7.87 8.68 9.71
C GLN A 58 -6.97 7.47 10.00
N ASP A 59 -7.55 6.38 10.45
CA ASP A 59 -6.79 5.25 10.99
C ASP A 59 -7.26 3.91 10.39
N ASN A 60 -6.43 2.88 10.53
CA ASN A 60 -6.82 1.53 10.15
C ASN A 60 -7.91 0.98 11.09
N MET A 61 -8.66 -0.01 10.62
CA MET A 61 -9.83 -0.57 11.31
C MET A 61 -10.97 0.42 11.62
N ILE A 62 -10.96 1.63 11.03
CA ILE A 62 -12.13 2.51 11.01
C ILE A 62 -12.97 2.16 9.77
N GLU A 63 -14.16 1.60 10.01
CA GLU A 63 -15.10 1.25 8.97
C GLU A 63 -15.79 2.51 8.39
N SER A 64 -15.92 2.56 7.07
CA SER A 64 -16.72 3.58 6.38
C SER A 64 -18.10 3.02 6.04
N PRO A 65 -19.22 3.71 6.35
CA PRO A 65 -20.55 3.18 6.07
C PRO A 65 -20.94 3.28 4.60
N HIS A 66 -21.96 2.50 4.20
CA HIS A 66 -22.71 2.74 2.97
C HIS A 66 -23.47 4.07 3.03
N PHE A 67 -23.56 4.80 1.92
CA PHE A 67 -24.34 6.04 1.87
C PHE A 67 -24.81 6.38 0.44
N PHE A 68 -25.71 7.36 0.33
CA PHE A 68 -26.13 7.93 -0.96
C PHE A 68 -25.43 9.27 -1.18
N HIS A 69 -24.67 9.39 -2.26
CA HIS A 69 -23.88 10.59 -2.53
C HIS A 69 -24.76 11.72 -3.09
N SER A 70 -24.90 12.81 -2.34
CA SER A 70 -25.80 13.93 -2.71
C SER A 70 -25.42 14.64 -4.01
N HIS A 71 -24.13 14.83 -4.31
CA HIS A 71 -23.72 15.45 -5.57
C HIS A 71 -23.91 14.53 -6.79
N TYR A 72 -23.41 13.28 -6.75
CA TYR A 72 -23.47 12.36 -7.88
C TYR A 72 -24.83 11.68 -8.05
N GLN A 73 -25.69 11.70 -7.02
CA GLN A 73 -26.98 11.02 -6.97
C GLN A 73 -26.83 9.50 -7.23
N LEU A 74 -25.87 8.88 -6.55
CA LEU A 74 -25.54 7.46 -6.67
C LEU A 74 -25.36 6.81 -5.29
N PRO A 75 -25.71 5.52 -5.13
CA PRO A 75 -25.29 4.75 -3.97
C PRO A 75 -23.75 4.59 -3.96
N VAL A 76 -23.20 4.62 -2.75
CA VAL A 76 -21.78 4.34 -2.47
C VAL A 76 -21.70 3.12 -1.55
N TYR A 77 -21.08 2.07 -2.05
CA TYR A 77 -20.81 0.86 -1.30
C TYR A 77 -19.40 0.88 -0.71
N SER A 78 -19.27 0.63 0.59
CA SER A 78 -18.00 0.51 1.27
C SER A 78 -17.52 -0.94 1.21
N LEU A 79 -16.31 -1.14 0.72
CA LEU A 79 -15.59 -2.42 0.72
C LEU A 79 -14.60 -2.49 1.90
N TYR A 80 -14.88 -1.74 2.97
CA TYR A 80 -14.13 -1.78 4.22
C TYR A 80 -15.05 -1.74 5.45
N SER A 81 -16.34 -2.06 5.26
CA SER A 81 -17.38 -2.13 6.31
C SER A 81 -17.63 -3.57 6.75
N GLU A 82 -18.81 -4.13 6.51
CA GLU A 82 -19.16 -5.51 6.80
C GLU A 82 -18.50 -6.50 5.84
N THR A 83 -18.03 -6.00 4.69
CA THR A 83 -17.38 -6.78 3.64
C THR A 83 -16.08 -6.14 3.18
N ARG A 84 -15.19 -6.96 2.60
CA ARG A 84 -13.96 -6.53 1.90
C ARG A 84 -14.03 -6.73 0.39
N ALA A 85 -15.14 -7.28 -0.10
CA ALA A 85 -15.41 -7.55 -1.51
C ALA A 85 -16.85 -7.14 -1.86
N PRO A 86 -17.16 -6.75 -3.11
CA PRO A 86 -18.54 -6.53 -3.52
C PRO A 86 -19.41 -7.76 -3.27
N THR A 87 -20.59 -7.59 -2.66
CA THR A 87 -21.55 -8.69 -2.49
C THR A 87 -22.38 -8.87 -3.77
N PRO A 88 -23.03 -10.03 -3.98
CA PRO A 88 -23.94 -10.23 -5.11
C PRO A 88 -25.04 -9.15 -5.20
N GLU A 89 -25.53 -8.66 -4.05
CA GLU A 89 -26.55 -7.60 -3.99
C GLU A 89 -25.99 -6.25 -4.44
N MET A 90 -24.74 -5.92 -4.11
CA MET A 90 -24.09 -4.70 -4.57
C MET A 90 -23.78 -4.73 -6.07
N LEU A 91 -23.51 -5.92 -6.60
CA LEU A 91 -23.28 -6.16 -8.03
C LEU A 91 -24.59 -6.34 -8.83
N ALA A 92 -25.74 -6.40 -8.16
CA ALA A 92 -27.02 -6.61 -8.83
C ALA A 92 -27.33 -5.46 -9.79
N GLY A 93 -27.36 -5.79 -11.09
CA GLY A 93 -27.60 -4.81 -12.14
C GLY A 93 -26.37 -3.99 -12.54
N ILE A 94 -25.18 -4.44 -12.16
CA ILE A 94 -23.89 -4.00 -12.73
C ILE A 94 -23.47 -5.03 -13.77
N ASP A 95 -23.11 -4.56 -14.97
CA ASP A 95 -22.60 -5.42 -16.05
C ASP A 95 -21.06 -5.37 -16.09
N THR A 96 -20.47 -4.21 -15.75
CA THR A 96 -19.01 -4.01 -15.67
C THR A 96 -18.63 -3.22 -14.40
N LEU A 97 -17.63 -3.69 -13.66
CA LEU A 97 -16.98 -2.96 -12.58
C LEU A 97 -15.67 -2.33 -13.09
N VAL A 98 -15.59 -1.01 -13.05
CA VAL A 98 -14.35 -0.28 -13.37
C VAL A 98 -13.56 -0.05 -12.10
N VAL A 99 -12.29 -0.45 -12.08
CA VAL A 99 -11.35 -0.25 -10.96
C VAL A 99 -10.36 0.84 -11.31
N ASP A 100 -10.26 1.85 -10.47
CA ASP A 100 -9.36 3.00 -10.65
C ASP A 100 -8.85 3.47 -9.28
N LEU A 101 -7.74 2.89 -8.81
CA LEU A 101 -7.18 3.15 -7.49
C LEU A 101 -5.69 3.50 -7.61
N GLN A 102 -5.29 4.66 -7.07
CA GLN A 102 -3.87 4.98 -6.91
C GLN A 102 -3.31 4.23 -5.70
N ASP A 103 -2.59 3.14 -5.97
CA ASP A 103 -1.87 2.38 -4.96
C ASP A 103 -0.51 3.02 -4.61
N ASN A 104 0.18 2.49 -3.59
CA ASN A 104 1.48 2.98 -3.14
C ASN A 104 2.67 2.05 -3.46
N GLY A 105 2.42 0.87 -4.05
CA GLY A 105 3.45 -0.09 -4.41
C GLY A 105 3.94 -0.98 -3.27
N ALA A 106 3.21 -1.00 -2.14
CA ALA A 106 3.52 -1.80 -0.97
C ALA A 106 2.43 -2.83 -0.66
N ARG A 107 2.85 -4.08 -0.40
CA ARG A 107 1.95 -5.20 -0.06
C ARG A 107 0.94 -4.89 1.05
N PRO A 108 1.30 -4.21 2.17
CA PRO A 108 0.36 -3.95 3.25
C PRO A 108 -0.67 -2.86 2.93
N TYR A 109 -0.51 -2.15 1.81
CA TYR A 109 -1.50 -1.17 1.38
C TYR A 109 -2.67 -1.88 0.69
N THR A 110 -3.88 -1.75 1.26
CA THR A 110 -4.97 -2.71 1.02
C THR A 110 -5.70 -2.52 -0.32
N TYR A 111 -5.35 -1.53 -1.13
CA TYR A 111 -6.07 -1.21 -2.37
C TYR A 111 -5.90 -2.26 -3.45
N ILE A 112 -4.69 -2.77 -3.64
CA ILE A 112 -4.45 -3.93 -4.51
C ILE A 112 -5.25 -5.16 -4.06
N TRP A 113 -5.41 -5.39 -2.76
CA TRP A 113 -6.18 -6.52 -2.24
C TRP A 113 -7.68 -6.31 -2.39
N THR A 114 -8.16 -5.07 -2.25
CA THR A 114 -9.55 -4.72 -2.55
C THR A 114 -9.87 -5.00 -4.02
N MET A 115 -8.95 -4.66 -4.94
CA MET A 115 -9.07 -5.00 -6.35
C MET A 115 -9.08 -6.52 -6.57
N VAL A 116 -8.14 -7.27 -6.00
CA VAL A 116 -8.09 -8.74 -6.15
C VAL A 116 -9.38 -9.39 -5.66
N LEU A 117 -9.88 -8.98 -4.50
CA LEU A 117 -11.16 -9.45 -3.96
C LEU A 117 -12.35 -9.07 -4.85
N ALA A 118 -12.31 -7.89 -5.48
CA ALA A 118 -13.32 -7.48 -6.44
C ALA A 118 -13.27 -8.32 -7.73
N LEU A 119 -12.09 -8.68 -8.23
CA LEU A 119 -11.93 -9.60 -9.38
C LEU A 119 -12.58 -10.95 -9.07
N GLU A 120 -12.26 -11.55 -7.92
CA GLU A 120 -12.84 -12.81 -7.47
C GLU A 120 -14.37 -12.74 -7.33
N ALA A 121 -14.90 -11.65 -6.76
CA ALA A 121 -16.34 -11.46 -6.59
C ALA A 121 -17.07 -11.27 -7.93
N CYS A 122 -16.52 -10.44 -8.82
CA CYS A 122 -17.09 -10.18 -10.14
C CYS A 122 -17.08 -11.45 -11.01
N GLY A 123 -16.01 -12.24 -10.93
CA GLY A 123 -15.91 -13.54 -11.59
C GLY A 123 -17.05 -14.49 -11.22
N ARG A 124 -17.36 -14.60 -9.91
CA ARG A 124 -18.49 -15.41 -9.41
C ARG A 124 -19.85 -14.87 -9.83
N SER A 125 -19.97 -13.57 -10.06
CA SER A 125 -21.23 -12.90 -10.43
C SER A 125 -21.40 -12.69 -11.94
N GLY A 126 -20.43 -13.08 -12.77
CA GLY A 126 -20.46 -12.84 -14.22
C GLY A 126 -20.36 -11.36 -14.61
N VAL A 127 -19.77 -10.54 -13.74
CA VAL A 127 -19.53 -9.11 -13.98
C VAL A 127 -18.15 -8.94 -14.60
N GLU A 128 -18.07 -8.18 -15.69
CA GLU A 128 -16.80 -7.81 -16.33
C GLU A 128 -16.01 -6.87 -15.42
N VAL A 129 -14.68 -6.96 -15.40
CA VAL A 129 -13.82 -6.02 -14.68
C VAL A 129 -12.91 -5.30 -15.66
N VAL A 130 -12.90 -3.97 -15.57
CA VAL A 130 -11.98 -3.12 -16.31
C VAL A 130 -11.07 -2.38 -15.35
N VAL A 131 -9.76 -2.61 -15.41
CA VAL A 131 -8.78 -1.90 -14.58
C VAL A 131 -8.22 -0.72 -15.37
N LEU A 132 -8.40 0.49 -14.84
CA LEU A 132 -7.71 1.69 -15.30
C LEU A 132 -6.36 1.73 -14.60
N ASP A 133 -5.30 1.33 -15.32
CA ASP A 133 -4.01 1.15 -14.68
C ASP A 133 -3.36 2.49 -14.29
N ARG A 134 -2.53 2.47 -13.25
CA ARG A 134 -1.89 3.65 -12.66
C ARG A 134 -0.42 3.41 -12.34
N PRO A 135 0.40 4.48 -12.27
CA PRO A 135 1.81 4.36 -11.93
C PRO A 135 1.98 3.73 -10.55
N ASN A 136 2.90 2.77 -10.42
CA ASN A 136 3.45 2.42 -9.12
C ASN A 136 4.38 3.57 -8.69
N PRO A 137 4.13 4.27 -7.58
CA PRO A 137 4.89 5.46 -7.24
C PRO A 137 6.35 5.17 -6.87
N LEU A 138 6.66 3.91 -6.53
CA LEU A 138 8.01 3.41 -6.27
C LEU A 138 8.71 2.86 -7.53
N GLY A 139 8.12 3.05 -8.70
CA GLY A 139 8.57 2.45 -9.96
C GLY A 139 8.32 0.95 -10.06
N GLY A 140 8.65 0.43 -11.22
CA GLY A 140 8.45 -0.97 -11.61
C GLY A 140 9.72 -1.82 -11.61
N GLU A 141 10.91 -1.31 -11.28
CA GLU A 141 12.14 -2.11 -11.39
C GLU A 141 12.41 -2.96 -10.15
N ARG A 142 12.34 -2.35 -8.96
CA ARG A 142 12.82 -2.98 -7.72
C ARG A 142 11.75 -3.85 -7.07
N VAL A 143 12.23 -4.98 -6.58
CA VAL A 143 11.50 -5.90 -5.70
C VAL A 143 12.30 -6.07 -4.42
N GLU A 144 11.67 -5.88 -3.25
CA GLU A 144 12.33 -5.96 -1.95
C GLU A 144 11.48 -6.72 -0.93
N GLY A 145 12.17 -7.39 0.00
CA GLY A 145 11.56 -8.17 1.07
C GLY A 145 11.28 -9.63 0.71
N LEU A 146 10.94 -10.39 1.76
CA LEU A 146 10.59 -11.81 1.68
C LEU A 146 9.24 -11.99 1.00
N ILE A 147 9.08 -13.12 0.31
CA ILE A 147 7.77 -13.58 -0.15
C ILE A 147 6.95 -13.99 1.08
N SER A 148 5.78 -13.38 1.30
CA SER A 148 4.90 -13.75 2.42
C SER A 148 4.47 -15.21 2.35
N SER A 149 4.40 -15.87 3.52
CA SER A 149 3.76 -17.19 3.64
C SER A 149 2.23 -17.06 3.66
N ALA A 150 1.56 -18.05 3.08
CA ALA A 150 0.10 -18.17 3.16
C ALA A 150 -0.40 -18.33 4.61
N ASP A 151 0.46 -18.81 5.52
CA ASP A 151 0.14 -18.95 6.95
C ASP A 151 -0.03 -17.59 7.65
N PHE A 152 0.45 -16.50 7.02
CA PHE A 152 0.31 -15.12 7.49
C PHE A 152 -0.70 -14.32 6.67
N ARG A 153 -1.58 -15.01 5.92
CA ARG A 153 -2.64 -14.37 5.12
C ARG A 153 -3.53 -13.47 5.98
N SER A 154 -3.77 -12.26 5.46
CA SER A 154 -4.64 -11.23 6.03
C SER A 154 -5.00 -10.18 4.97
N ILE A 155 -5.76 -9.15 5.31
CA ILE A 155 -6.14 -8.08 4.36
C ILE A 155 -4.97 -7.17 3.95
N ILE A 156 -3.84 -7.24 4.65
CA ILE A 156 -2.57 -6.57 4.31
C ILE A 156 -1.56 -7.50 3.61
N GLY A 157 -2.02 -8.69 3.23
CA GLY A 157 -1.22 -9.73 2.60
C GLY A 157 -2.10 -10.89 2.18
N TRP A 158 -2.96 -10.68 1.17
CA TRP A 158 -3.96 -11.68 0.77
C TRP A 158 -3.34 -12.89 0.08
N HIS A 159 -2.26 -12.67 -0.68
CA HIS A 159 -1.48 -13.71 -1.34
C HIS A 159 0.04 -13.52 -1.13
N PRO A 160 0.83 -14.60 -1.31
CA PRO A 160 2.29 -14.55 -1.30
C PRO A 160 2.86 -13.52 -2.28
N MET A 161 3.51 -12.48 -1.74
CA MET A 161 4.14 -11.40 -2.50
C MET A 161 5.20 -10.71 -1.63
N PRO A 162 6.27 -10.14 -2.20
CA PRO A 162 7.20 -9.29 -1.46
C PRO A 162 6.56 -7.95 -1.06
N ILE A 163 7.10 -7.31 -0.01
CA ILE A 163 6.55 -6.05 0.52
C ILE A 163 6.65 -4.91 -0.48
N ARG A 164 7.76 -4.79 -1.22
CA ARG A 164 7.86 -3.94 -2.42
C ARG A 164 7.79 -4.86 -3.63
N HIS A 165 6.66 -4.85 -4.32
CA HIS A 165 6.39 -5.82 -5.39
C HIS A 165 6.78 -5.34 -6.79
N GLY A 166 6.94 -4.03 -6.98
CA GLY A 166 7.40 -3.45 -8.25
C GLY A 166 6.48 -3.81 -9.42
N MET A 167 5.17 -3.79 -9.21
CA MET A 167 4.13 -4.01 -10.22
C MET A 167 3.08 -2.91 -10.13
N THR A 168 2.44 -2.58 -11.24
CA THR A 168 1.24 -1.72 -11.28
C THR A 168 -0.01 -2.49 -10.82
N ALA A 169 -1.15 -1.80 -10.65
CA ALA A 169 -2.40 -2.46 -10.32
C ALA A 169 -2.89 -3.37 -11.46
N GLY A 170 -2.71 -2.95 -12.72
CA GLY A 170 -3.03 -3.76 -13.90
C GLY A 170 -2.20 -5.04 -13.98
N GLU A 171 -0.89 -4.95 -13.74
CA GLU A 171 -0.01 -6.12 -13.69
C GLU A 171 -0.39 -7.06 -12.53
N ILE A 172 -0.77 -6.53 -11.37
CA ILE A 172 -1.29 -7.35 -10.25
C ILE A 172 -2.60 -8.04 -10.63
N ALA A 173 -3.51 -7.38 -11.36
CA ALA A 173 -4.75 -8.00 -11.81
C ALA A 173 -4.47 -9.21 -12.73
N HIS A 174 -3.52 -9.09 -13.65
CA HIS A 174 -3.06 -10.22 -14.47
C HIS A 174 -2.36 -11.29 -13.63
N TYR A 175 -1.52 -10.91 -12.65
CA TYR A 175 -0.88 -11.85 -11.73
C TYR A 175 -1.92 -12.66 -10.94
N ALA A 176 -2.98 -12.00 -10.46
CA ALA A 176 -4.05 -12.63 -9.70
C ALA A 176 -4.82 -13.64 -10.55
N GLN A 177 -5.11 -13.32 -11.81
CA GLN A 177 -5.76 -14.23 -12.75
C GLN A 177 -4.84 -15.43 -13.08
N ALA A 178 -3.56 -15.18 -13.35
CA ALA A 178 -2.63 -16.23 -13.78
C ALA A 178 -2.23 -17.20 -12.64
N TYR A 179 -2.12 -16.70 -11.40
CA TYR A 179 -1.47 -17.46 -10.32
C TYR A 179 -2.27 -17.58 -9.02
N TRP A 180 -3.34 -16.80 -8.85
CA TRP A 180 -4.16 -16.81 -7.62
C TRP A 180 -5.60 -17.25 -7.85
N GLY A 181 -5.99 -17.56 -9.09
CA GLY A 181 -7.33 -18.07 -9.42
C GLY A 181 -8.43 -17.01 -9.39
N ALA A 182 -8.07 -15.73 -9.62
CA ALA A 182 -9.04 -14.65 -9.78
C ALA A 182 -9.67 -14.67 -11.19
N ASP A 183 -10.50 -15.69 -11.45
CA ASP A 183 -11.12 -15.93 -12.75
C ASP A 183 -12.29 -14.97 -13.02
N CYS A 184 -12.07 -13.94 -13.85
CA CYS A 184 -13.11 -13.04 -14.34
C CYS A 184 -12.86 -12.61 -15.79
N GLN A 185 -13.87 -12.00 -16.43
CA GLN A 185 -13.64 -11.29 -17.70
C GLN A 185 -12.91 -9.99 -17.40
N LEU A 186 -11.59 -9.99 -17.58
CA LEU A 186 -10.70 -8.89 -17.21
C LEU A 186 -10.20 -8.16 -18.46
N GLU A 187 -10.36 -6.85 -18.49
CA GLU A 187 -9.64 -5.94 -19.38
C GLU A 187 -8.77 -4.98 -18.56
N VAL A 188 -7.49 -4.88 -18.89
CA VAL A 188 -6.62 -3.82 -18.35
C VAL A 188 -6.47 -2.73 -19.41
N ILE A 189 -6.68 -1.48 -19.02
CA ILE A 189 -6.37 -0.30 -19.84
C ILE A 189 -4.97 0.17 -19.45
N PRO A 190 -3.91 -0.19 -20.21
CA PRO A 190 -2.56 0.19 -19.86
C PRO A 190 -2.36 1.70 -20.02
N MET A 191 -1.44 2.23 -19.21
CA MET A 191 -0.93 3.59 -19.39
C MET A 191 -0.16 3.72 -20.70
N LYS A 192 0.03 4.96 -21.13
CA LYS A 192 0.92 5.29 -22.26
C LYS A 192 2.10 6.08 -21.74
N GLY A 193 3.31 5.64 -22.10
CA GLY A 193 4.56 6.34 -21.79
C GLY A 193 5.10 6.14 -20.39
N TRP A 194 4.39 5.43 -19.50
CA TRP A 194 4.99 4.99 -18.24
C TRP A 194 6.02 3.89 -18.54
N MET A 195 7.21 4.05 -17.96
CA MET A 195 8.29 3.07 -18.01
C MET A 195 8.58 2.61 -16.59
N ARG A 196 9.07 1.38 -16.41
CA ARG A 196 9.35 0.81 -15.09
C ARG A 196 10.37 1.62 -14.28
N SER A 197 11.26 2.33 -14.96
CA SER A 197 12.26 3.19 -14.32
C SER A 197 11.67 4.46 -13.70
N MET A 198 10.43 4.83 -14.06
CA MET A 198 9.78 6.05 -13.58
C MET A 198 9.29 5.91 -12.14
N TYR A 199 9.70 6.83 -11.29
CA TYR A 199 9.00 7.14 -10.05
C TYR A 199 7.79 8.05 -10.35
N PHE A 200 6.92 8.27 -9.37
CA PHE A 200 5.71 9.06 -9.60
C PHE A 200 6.01 10.48 -10.08
N ASP A 201 7.04 11.13 -9.54
CA ASP A 201 7.45 12.49 -9.91
C ASP A 201 7.95 12.59 -11.35
N ASP A 202 8.48 11.51 -11.92
CA ASP A 202 8.88 11.47 -13.34
C ASP A 202 7.67 11.52 -14.30
N THR A 203 6.46 11.18 -13.81
CA THR A 203 5.24 11.17 -14.63
C THR A 203 4.69 12.56 -14.93
N GLY A 204 5.07 13.57 -14.13
CA GLY A 204 4.49 14.91 -14.16
C GLY A 204 3.02 14.99 -13.72
N LEU A 205 2.42 13.89 -13.23
CA LEU A 205 1.05 13.87 -12.72
C LEU A 205 0.95 14.51 -11.33
N PRO A 206 -0.20 15.10 -10.98
CA PRO A 206 -0.42 15.61 -9.64
C PRO A 206 -0.51 14.45 -8.63
N TRP A 207 0.22 14.57 -7.52
CA TRP A 207 0.07 13.68 -6.38
C TRP A 207 -1.13 14.11 -5.53
N VAL A 208 -2.18 13.28 -5.51
CA VAL A 208 -3.26 13.38 -4.53
C VAL A 208 -3.04 12.28 -3.51
N MET A 209 -3.03 12.64 -2.23
CA MET A 209 -2.78 11.68 -1.16
C MET A 209 -3.80 10.53 -1.18
N PRO A 210 -3.38 9.27 -1.32
CA PRO A 210 -4.29 8.14 -1.41
C PRO A 210 -4.88 7.73 -0.04
N SER A 211 -4.25 8.13 1.08
CA SER A 211 -4.76 7.97 2.44
C SER A 211 -4.30 9.12 3.36
N PRO A 212 -4.97 9.38 4.50
CA PRO A 212 -4.65 10.50 5.39
C PRO A 212 -3.18 10.54 5.86
N ASN A 213 -2.60 9.37 6.13
CA ASN A 213 -1.23 9.23 6.60
C ASN A 213 -0.23 8.91 5.48
N PHE A 214 -0.62 9.10 4.22
CA PHE A 214 0.26 9.00 3.06
C PHE A 214 0.23 10.32 2.25
N PRO A 215 0.72 11.43 2.82
CA PRO A 215 0.50 12.76 2.24
C PRO A 215 1.41 13.07 1.04
N SER A 216 2.57 12.42 0.92
CA SER A 216 3.64 12.87 0.02
C SER A 216 4.38 11.72 -0.68
N LEU A 217 5.11 12.07 -1.75
CA LEU A 217 6.03 11.14 -2.41
C LEU A 217 7.24 10.78 -1.54
N ASP A 218 7.65 11.66 -0.60
CA ASP A 218 8.68 11.34 0.39
C ASP A 218 8.23 10.16 1.27
N THR A 219 6.96 10.19 1.71
CA THR A 219 6.33 9.08 2.44
C THR A 219 6.35 7.80 1.62
N ALA A 220 6.11 7.88 0.30
CA ALA A 220 6.16 6.71 -0.56
C ALA A 220 7.52 6.02 -0.53
N LEU A 221 8.61 6.79 -0.66
CA LEU A 221 9.96 6.26 -0.69
C LEU A 221 10.32 5.44 0.56
N VAL A 222 9.82 5.83 1.73
CA VAL A 222 10.16 5.18 3.01
C VAL A 222 9.15 4.12 3.47
N TYR A 223 7.92 4.15 2.95
CA TYR A 223 6.79 3.37 3.49
C TYR A 223 7.07 1.87 3.59
N THR A 224 7.65 1.24 2.57
CA THR A 224 7.94 -0.20 2.55
C THR A 224 8.95 -0.66 3.61
N GLY A 225 9.68 0.28 4.22
CA GLY A 225 10.52 0.03 5.39
C GLY A 225 9.92 0.52 6.70
N ALA A 226 9.19 1.63 6.69
CA ALA A 226 8.68 2.28 7.89
C ALA A 226 7.33 1.70 8.37
N VAL A 227 6.52 1.11 7.49
CA VAL A 227 5.21 0.55 7.87
C VAL A 227 5.32 -0.56 8.92
N ILE A 228 6.45 -1.29 8.98
CA ILE A 228 6.65 -2.36 9.96
C ILE A 228 6.68 -1.85 11.41
N ILE A 229 6.93 -0.54 11.61
CA ILE A 229 6.91 0.11 12.93
C ILE A 229 5.51 0.07 13.55
N GLU A 230 4.45 -0.02 12.73
CA GLU A 230 3.08 -0.25 13.20
C GLU A 230 2.95 -1.50 14.06
N GLY A 231 3.83 -2.50 13.84
CA GLY A 231 3.90 -3.74 14.62
C GLY A 231 4.56 -3.61 15.99
N THR A 232 4.89 -2.39 16.42
CA THR A 232 5.60 -2.10 17.67
C THR A 232 4.87 -1.04 18.49
N ASN A 233 5.36 -0.77 19.70
CA ASN A 233 4.94 0.38 20.49
C ASN A 233 5.52 1.72 19.99
N LEU A 234 6.53 1.75 19.13
CA LEU A 234 7.12 3.00 18.63
C LEU A 234 6.12 3.76 17.75
N SER A 235 6.18 5.10 17.80
CA SER A 235 5.44 5.95 16.88
C SER A 235 6.15 6.00 15.53
N GLU A 236 5.40 5.71 14.47
CA GLU A 236 5.73 5.92 13.07
C GLU A 236 5.33 7.33 12.58
N GLY A 237 5.14 8.30 13.48
CA GLY A 237 4.90 9.69 13.10
C GLY A 237 3.46 9.99 12.66
N ARG A 238 2.53 9.04 12.75
CA ARG A 238 1.08 9.33 12.68
C ARG A 238 0.73 10.38 13.74
N GLY A 239 -0.22 11.26 13.43
CA GLY A 239 -0.51 12.43 14.26
C GLY A 239 0.42 13.62 14.05
N THR A 240 1.34 13.56 13.08
CA THR A 240 2.21 14.67 12.66
C THR A 240 1.99 15.03 11.19
N THR A 241 2.78 15.96 10.66
CA THR A 241 2.78 16.32 9.23
C THR A 241 3.74 15.45 8.39
N ARG A 242 4.43 14.48 9.00
CA ARG A 242 5.47 13.63 8.38
C ARG A 242 5.35 12.15 8.82
N PRO A 243 4.18 11.50 8.61
CA PRO A 243 4.00 10.09 8.93
C PRO A 243 4.97 9.21 8.12
N PHE A 244 5.42 8.12 8.74
CA PHE A 244 6.42 7.15 8.29
C PHE A 244 7.83 7.69 8.02
N GLU A 245 7.99 9.00 7.85
CA GLU A 245 9.29 9.66 7.82
C GLU A 245 9.86 9.86 9.23
N LEU A 246 8.99 10.09 10.23
CA LEU A 246 9.36 10.24 11.63
C LEU A 246 9.16 8.92 12.39
N ILE A 247 10.18 8.48 13.12
CA ILE A 247 10.10 7.32 14.01
C ILE A 247 10.62 7.72 15.39
N GLY A 248 9.90 7.35 16.45
CA GLY A 248 10.32 7.72 17.80
C GLY A 248 9.54 7.05 18.94
N HIS A 249 10.05 7.26 20.15
CA HIS A 249 9.49 6.74 21.40
C HIS A 249 9.78 7.75 22.54
N PRO A 250 8.90 7.92 23.54
CA PRO A 250 9.16 8.86 24.65
C PRO A 250 10.43 8.55 25.46
N GLY A 251 10.83 7.28 25.50
CA GLY A 251 12.03 6.81 26.19
C GLY A 251 13.29 6.73 25.33
N LEU A 252 13.29 7.20 24.09
CA LEU A 252 14.46 7.14 23.19
C LEU A 252 15.36 8.37 23.38
N ASP A 253 16.68 8.20 23.41
CA ASP A 253 17.61 9.31 23.24
C ASP A 253 17.91 9.48 21.75
N ALA A 254 17.29 10.49 21.15
CA ALA A 254 17.36 10.78 19.71
C ALA A 254 18.80 10.95 19.20
N HIS A 255 19.62 11.72 19.93
CA HIS A 255 20.97 12.05 19.47
C HIS A 255 21.90 10.85 19.59
N ARG A 256 21.84 10.18 20.75
CA ARG A 256 22.63 8.99 20.99
C ARG A 256 22.31 7.87 19.99
N PHE A 257 21.02 7.60 19.75
CA PHE A 257 20.62 6.56 18.80
C PHE A 257 21.10 6.85 17.38
N VAL A 258 20.97 8.10 16.92
CA VAL A 258 21.44 8.49 15.58
C VAL A 258 22.96 8.36 15.47
N GLU A 259 23.73 8.78 16.47
CA GLU A 259 25.20 8.64 16.50
C GLU A 259 25.64 7.16 16.43
N GLU A 260 24.98 6.28 17.21
CA GLU A 260 25.20 4.84 17.17
C GLU A 260 24.92 4.25 15.77
N CYS A 261 23.84 4.74 15.13
CA CYS A 261 23.42 4.33 13.79
C CYS A 261 24.38 4.81 12.69
N GLU A 262 24.84 6.06 12.71
CA GLU A 262 25.76 6.62 11.70
C GLU A 262 27.00 5.73 11.50
N GLY A 263 27.59 5.25 12.60
CA GLY A 263 28.71 4.31 12.53
C GLY A 263 28.33 2.92 12.01
N ALA A 264 27.13 2.44 12.30
CA ALA A 264 26.65 1.10 11.96
C ALA A 264 26.09 0.96 10.54
N MET A 265 25.59 2.06 9.94
CA MET A 265 24.99 2.06 8.59
C MET A 265 25.96 1.53 7.53
N ALA A 266 27.20 2.06 7.50
CA ALA A 266 28.20 1.66 6.52
C ALA A 266 28.56 0.18 6.64
N ARG A 267 28.71 -0.33 7.86
CA ARG A 267 29.00 -1.76 8.12
C ARG A 267 27.83 -2.68 7.76
N SER A 268 26.60 -2.18 7.88
CA SER A 268 25.39 -2.93 7.59
C SER A 268 24.94 -2.81 6.12
N GLY A 269 25.72 -2.12 5.29
CA GLY A 269 25.41 -1.91 3.87
C GLY A 269 24.21 -0.99 3.61
N ILE A 270 23.82 -0.18 4.61
CA ILE A 270 22.72 0.79 4.49
C ILE A 270 23.23 2.02 3.75
N LYS A 271 22.52 2.41 2.68
CA LYS A 271 22.93 3.46 1.74
C LYS A 271 21.71 4.26 1.28
N GLY A 272 21.95 5.44 0.71
CA GLY A 272 20.92 6.28 0.09
C GLY A 272 19.98 6.97 1.07
N CYS A 273 20.31 6.98 2.36
CA CYS A 273 19.55 7.69 3.38
C CYS A 273 20.46 8.29 4.47
N ALA A 274 19.86 9.17 5.29
CA ALA A 274 20.44 9.74 6.49
C ALA A 274 19.37 9.82 7.59
N LEU A 275 19.79 9.71 8.85
CA LEU A 275 18.93 9.89 10.02
C LEU A 275 19.20 11.27 10.61
N ARG A 276 18.15 12.07 10.80
CA ARG A 276 18.26 13.37 11.49
C ARG A 276 17.56 13.27 12.84
N PRO A 277 18.23 13.58 13.97
CA PRO A 277 17.55 13.61 15.26
C PRO A 277 16.32 14.53 15.23
N ALA A 278 15.22 14.06 15.79
CA ALA A 278 13.94 14.76 15.81
C ALA A 278 13.20 14.53 17.11
N THR A 279 12.40 15.51 17.52
CA THR A 279 11.39 15.37 18.56
C THR A 279 10.06 15.87 18.00
N PHE A 280 9.00 15.11 18.21
CA PHE A 280 7.68 15.40 17.69
C PHE A 280 6.60 14.97 18.68
N VAL A 281 5.41 15.57 18.60
CA VAL A 281 4.27 15.24 19.47
C VAL A 281 3.11 14.81 18.58
N PRO A 282 2.74 13.51 18.57
CA PRO A 282 1.57 13.04 17.85
C PRO A 282 0.27 13.70 18.35
N THR A 283 -0.61 14.08 17.44
CA THR A 283 -1.95 14.63 17.75
C THR A 283 -3.05 13.56 17.84
N PHE A 284 -2.78 12.37 17.29
CA PHE A 284 -3.57 11.14 17.44
C PHE A 284 -2.62 9.93 17.40
N ASP A 285 -3.16 8.71 17.51
CA ASP A 285 -2.39 7.45 17.50
C ASP A 285 -1.46 7.29 18.74
N LYS A 286 -0.44 6.44 18.63
CA LYS A 286 0.58 6.16 19.64
C LYS A 286 1.18 7.45 20.19
N TYR A 287 1.26 7.52 21.51
CA TYR A 287 1.83 8.65 22.26
C TYR A 287 1.17 10.00 21.96
N LYS A 288 -0.13 10.03 21.63
CA LYS A 288 -0.92 11.26 21.51
C LYS A 288 -0.65 12.21 22.69
N GLY A 289 -0.19 13.42 22.38
CA GLY A 289 0.09 14.48 23.35
C GLY A 289 1.38 14.30 24.18
N VAL A 290 2.17 13.26 23.91
CA VAL A 290 3.44 12.97 24.57
C VAL A 290 4.60 13.19 23.58
N PRO A 291 5.67 13.90 23.96
CA PRO A 291 6.86 14.01 23.13
C PRO A 291 7.48 12.65 22.84
N CYS A 292 7.64 12.35 21.55
CA CYS A 292 8.46 11.25 21.05
C CYS A 292 9.80 11.80 20.60
N HIS A 293 10.88 11.20 21.08
CA HIS A 293 12.24 11.46 20.64
C HIS A 293 12.64 10.36 19.65
N GLY A 294 13.40 10.71 18.62
CA GLY A 294 13.88 9.75 17.64
C GLY A 294 14.49 10.45 16.45
N PHE A 295 14.07 10.10 15.24
CA PHE A 295 14.68 10.62 14.02
C PHE A 295 13.66 10.82 12.91
N GLN A 296 14.03 11.70 11.98
CA GLN A 296 13.48 11.72 10.63
C GLN A 296 14.41 10.94 9.70
N LEU A 297 13.86 10.00 8.94
CA LEU A 297 14.55 9.30 7.87
C LEU A 297 14.50 10.15 6.59
N HIS A 298 15.66 10.62 6.15
CA HIS A 298 15.80 11.37 4.90
C HIS A 298 16.38 10.46 3.81
N VAL A 299 15.71 10.38 2.65
CA VAL A 299 16.26 9.72 1.47
C VAL A 299 17.22 10.69 0.78
N THR A 300 18.50 10.31 0.68
CA THR A 300 19.55 11.14 0.05
C THR A 300 19.83 10.70 -1.38
N ASP A 301 19.59 9.44 -1.71
CA ASP A 301 19.62 8.91 -3.07
C ASP A 301 18.66 7.71 -3.19
N ARG A 302 17.54 7.95 -3.87
CA ARG A 302 16.49 6.94 -4.08
C ARG A 302 16.94 5.73 -4.89
N HIS A 303 18.03 5.85 -5.67
CA HIS A 303 18.54 4.76 -6.50
C HIS A 303 19.48 3.82 -5.75
N THR A 304 20.05 4.24 -4.63
CA THR A 304 20.81 3.34 -3.74
C THR A 304 20.04 2.96 -2.48
N PHE A 305 19.00 3.73 -2.14
CA PHE A 305 18.13 3.45 -1.00
C PHE A 305 17.35 2.15 -1.18
N ARG A 306 17.39 1.32 -0.13
CA ARG A 306 16.64 0.06 0.03
C ARG A 306 15.73 0.17 1.24
N PRO A 307 14.49 0.69 1.10
CA PRO A 307 13.61 0.98 2.23
C PRO A 307 13.33 -0.24 3.09
N TRP A 308 13.01 -1.40 2.51
CA TRP A 308 12.74 -2.60 3.30
C TRP A 308 13.95 -3.01 4.13
N LEU A 309 15.13 -3.13 3.49
CA LEU A 309 16.37 -3.49 4.18
C LEU A 309 16.70 -2.52 5.32
N THR A 310 16.55 -1.21 5.06
CA THR A 310 16.78 -0.16 6.04
C THR A 310 15.78 -0.23 7.19
N GLY A 311 14.51 -0.50 6.90
CA GLY A 311 13.46 -0.66 7.91
C GLY A 311 13.72 -1.83 8.85
N GLN A 312 14.04 -3.01 8.32
CA GLN A 312 14.37 -4.18 9.14
C GLN A 312 15.61 -3.93 10.00
N TRP A 313 16.65 -3.32 9.41
CA TRP A 313 17.85 -2.94 10.13
C TRP A 313 17.55 -1.95 11.27
N LEU A 314 16.81 -0.86 10.99
CA LEU A 314 16.41 0.12 12.00
C LEU A 314 15.58 -0.53 13.10
N LEU A 315 14.63 -1.40 12.77
CA LEU A 315 13.81 -2.11 13.74
C LEU A 315 14.67 -2.96 14.67
N ARG A 316 15.68 -3.67 14.14
CA ARG A 316 16.66 -4.41 14.95
C ARG A 316 17.42 -3.48 15.89
N GLU A 317 17.99 -2.38 15.39
CA GLU A 317 18.74 -1.46 16.24
C GLU A 317 17.85 -0.80 17.30
N LEU A 318 16.61 -0.43 16.97
CA LEU A 318 15.63 0.13 17.90
C LEU A 318 15.22 -0.85 18.98
N TYR A 319 14.95 -2.12 18.63
CA TYR A 319 14.63 -3.19 19.56
C TYR A 319 15.71 -3.30 20.64
N HIS A 320 16.97 -3.36 20.20
CA HIS A 320 18.10 -3.55 21.09
C HIS A 320 18.51 -2.29 21.86
N HIS A 321 18.33 -1.11 21.28
CA HIS A 321 18.65 0.16 21.96
C HIS A 321 17.62 0.47 23.06
N LEU A 322 16.33 0.24 22.81
CA LEU A 322 15.28 0.50 23.79
C LEU A 322 15.21 -0.57 24.89
N SER A 323 15.67 -1.80 24.62
CA SER A 323 15.62 -2.94 25.55
C SER A 323 14.23 -3.06 26.18
N ASP A 324 14.12 -2.81 27.49
CA ASP A 324 12.88 -2.96 28.27
C ASP A 324 11.80 -1.93 27.86
N GLY A 325 12.19 -0.87 27.15
CA GLY A 325 11.27 0.13 26.59
C GLY A 325 10.63 -0.30 25.26
N PHE A 326 11.11 -1.37 24.62
CA PHE A 326 10.54 -1.89 23.38
C PHE A 326 9.41 -2.90 23.67
N ALA A 327 8.33 -2.84 22.91
CA ALA A 327 7.31 -3.89 22.91
C ALA A 327 6.76 -4.13 21.50
N TRP A 328 6.55 -5.40 21.16
CA TRP A 328 5.73 -5.78 20.01
C TRP A 328 4.27 -5.39 20.29
N ARG A 329 3.60 -4.79 19.30
CA ARG A 329 2.17 -4.52 19.38
C ARG A 329 1.44 -5.86 19.52
N GLN A 330 0.49 -5.93 20.44
CA GLN A 330 -0.32 -7.14 20.61
C GLN A 330 -1.54 -7.12 19.66
N PRO A 331 -2.09 -8.29 19.27
CA PRO A 331 -3.34 -8.34 18.53
C PRO A 331 -4.49 -7.67 19.33
N PRO A 332 -5.55 -7.20 18.66
CA PRO A 332 -5.82 -7.34 17.24
C PRO A 332 -5.11 -6.32 16.34
N PHE A 333 -4.95 -6.68 15.07
CA PHE A 333 -4.49 -5.77 14.01
C PHE A 333 -5.07 -6.20 12.66
N GLU A 334 -5.66 -5.25 11.94
CA GLU A 334 -6.28 -5.48 10.63
C GLU A 334 -7.25 -6.68 10.64
N TYR A 335 -8.07 -6.76 11.69
CA TYR A 335 -9.07 -7.82 11.94
C TYR A 335 -8.48 -9.24 12.13
N VAL A 336 -7.19 -9.35 12.44
CA VAL A 336 -6.55 -10.58 12.91
C VAL A 336 -6.35 -10.50 14.42
N PHE A 337 -6.81 -11.52 15.15
CA PHE A 337 -6.92 -11.50 16.62
C PHE A 337 -5.93 -12.41 17.34
N ASP A 338 -5.16 -13.22 16.61
CA ASP A 338 -4.38 -14.34 17.14
C ASP A 338 -2.89 -14.32 16.77
N ARG A 339 -2.47 -13.41 15.87
CA ARG A 339 -1.10 -13.32 15.36
C ARG A 339 -0.53 -11.92 15.54
N LEU A 340 0.76 -11.83 15.84
CA LEU A 340 1.42 -10.55 16.08
C LEU A 340 1.39 -9.68 14.81
N PRO A 341 1.10 -8.36 14.93
CA PRO A 341 1.06 -7.45 13.80
C PRO A 341 2.37 -7.38 13.02
N ILE A 342 3.53 -7.46 13.70
CA ILE A 342 4.84 -7.47 13.04
C ILE A 342 5.00 -8.67 12.09
N ASP A 343 4.47 -9.83 12.48
CA ASP A 343 4.57 -11.05 11.67
C ASP A 343 3.61 -10.98 10.47
N LEU A 344 2.44 -10.33 10.62
CA LEU A 344 1.52 -10.05 9.51
C LEU A 344 2.10 -9.03 8.51
N LEU A 345 2.68 -7.94 9.01
CA LEU A 345 3.32 -6.90 8.20
C LEU A 345 4.48 -7.46 7.38
N ASN A 346 5.24 -8.39 7.96
CA ASN A 346 6.34 -9.09 7.28
C ASN A 346 5.88 -10.30 6.47
N GLY A 347 4.75 -10.89 6.79
CA GLY A 347 4.23 -12.12 6.16
C GLY A 347 4.97 -13.38 6.61
N THR A 348 5.67 -13.30 7.74
CA THR A 348 6.46 -14.36 8.39
C THR A 348 6.89 -13.88 9.78
N ASP A 349 7.12 -14.82 10.69
CA ASP A 349 7.73 -14.61 12.01
C ASP A 349 9.27 -14.62 12.00
N GLN A 350 9.89 -15.10 10.91
CA GLN A 350 11.35 -15.21 10.79
C GLN A 350 12.06 -13.87 11.03
N LEU A 351 11.48 -12.77 10.55
CA LEU A 351 12.06 -11.43 10.70
C LEU A 351 11.97 -10.91 12.15
N ARG A 352 10.92 -11.28 12.89
CA ARG A 352 10.82 -10.96 14.31
C ARG A 352 11.91 -11.67 15.10
N PHE A 353 12.13 -12.95 14.85
CA PHE A 353 13.22 -13.70 15.49
C PHE A 353 14.60 -13.16 15.09
N TRP A 354 14.80 -12.83 13.81
CA TRP A 354 16.04 -12.18 13.34
C TRP A 354 16.31 -10.84 14.07
N VAL A 355 15.27 -10.05 14.35
CA VAL A 355 15.39 -8.84 15.17
C VAL A 355 15.80 -9.17 16.61
N GLU A 356 15.05 -10.07 17.26
CA GLU A 356 15.25 -10.43 18.67
C GLU A 356 16.65 -11.00 18.93
N GLU A 357 17.14 -11.87 18.05
CA GLU A 357 18.44 -12.54 18.16
C GLU A 357 19.63 -11.67 17.71
N ARG A 358 19.37 -10.43 17.28
CA ARG A 358 20.36 -9.55 16.64
C ARG A 358 21.04 -10.24 15.45
N GLY A 359 20.25 -10.84 14.57
CA GLY A 359 20.72 -11.60 13.42
C GLY A 359 21.59 -10.76 12.48
N ALA A 360 22.55 -11.41 11.81
CA ALA A 360 23.48 -10.77 10.89
C ALA A 360 22.80 -10.33 9.58
N MET A 361 23.35 -9.31 8.91
CA MET A 361 22.79 -8.77 7.66
C MET A 361 22.84 -9.80 6.53
N GLU A 362 23.85 -10.66 6.51
CA GLU A 362 24.00 -11.77 5.56
C GLU A 362 22.82 -12.74 5.66
N GLY A 363 22.35 -13.03 6.88
CA GLY A 363 21.16 -13.84 7.11
C GLY A 363 19.90 -13.19 6.57
N LEU A 364 19.75 -11.87 6.76
CA LEU A 364 18.61 -11.12 6.23
C LEU A 364 18.57 -11.14 4.69
N LEU A 365 19.74 -10.94 4.05
CA LEU A 365 19.86 -10.98 2.59
C LEU A 365 19.65 -12.39 2.02
N ALA A 366 20.06 -13.42 2.75
CA ALA A 366 19.78 -14.81 2.40
C ALA A 366 18.27 -15.09 2.42
N MET A 367 17.58 -14.75 3.52
CA MET A 367 16.12 -14.88 3.63
C MET A 367 15.39 -14.11 2.53
N GLU A 368 15.86 -12.89 2.19
CA GLU A 368 15.28 -12.08 1.13
C GLU A 368 15.39 -12.73 -0.27
N ALA A 369 16.43 -13.52 -0.51
CA ALA A 369 16.64 -14.22 -1.77
C ALA A 369 15.72 -15.44 -1.94
N GLU A 370 15.17 -15.99 -0.85
CA GLU A 370 14.31 -17.17 -0.87
C GLU A 370 13.02 -16.91 -1.67
N GLY A 371 12.73 -17.78 -2.64
CA GLY A 371 11.55 -17.66 -3.50
C GLY A 371 11.58 -16.50 -4.50
N ARG A 372 12.56 -15.58 -4.42
CA ARG A 372 12.64 -14.38 -5.25
C ARG A 372 12.72 -14.70 -6.74
N ALA A 373 13.56 -15.66 -7.14
CA ALA A 373 13.72 -16.02 -8.55
C ALA A 373 12.39 -16.52 -9.16
N ALA A 374 11.67 -17.39 -8.44
CA ALA A 374 10.38 -17.90 -8.88
C ALA A 374 9.30 -16.80 -8.93
N PHE A 375 9.33 -15.85 -7.99
CA PHE A 375 8.44 -14.68 -8.05
C PHE A 375 8.74 -13.80 -9.27
N LEU A 376 10.01 -13.51 -9.53
CA LEU A 376 10.42 -12.69 -10.67
C LEU A 376 10.05 -13.33 -12.02
N GLU A 377 10.19 -14.65 -12.14
CA GLU A 377 9.77 -15.39 -13.34
C GLU A 377 8.26 -15.25 -13.59
N LYS A 378 7.43 -15.46 -12.56
CA LYS A 378 5.97 -15.27 -12.65
C LYS A 378 5.59 -13.84 -12.96
N ARG A 379 6.28 -12.89 -12.32
CA ARG A 379 6.06 -11.45 -12.52
C ARG A 379 6.34 -11.06 -13.97
N GLU A 380 7.45 -11.53 -14.55
CA GLU A 380 7.84 -11.22 -15.93
C GLU A 380 6.73 -11.58 -16.93
N ALA A 381 6.03 -12.70 -16.72
CA ALA A 381 4.97 -13.19 -17.59
C ALA A 381 3.72 -12.31 -17.63
N VAL A 382 3.57 -11.35 -16.71
CA VAL A 382 2.38 -10.48 -16.59
C VAL A 382 2.70 -8.99 -16.69
N LEU A 383 3.96 -8.62 -16.94
CA LEU A 383 4.34 -7.21 -17.06
C LEU A 383 3.71 -6.57 -18.31
N LEU A 384 3.31 -5.31 -18.17
CA LEU A 384 2.68 -4.53 -19.23
C LEU A 384 3.59 -3.43 -19.79
N TYR A 385 4.69 -3.15 -19.08
CA TYR A 385 5.55 -2.00 -19.33
C TYR A 385 7.02 -2.42 -19.32
N GLU A 386 7.81 -1.75 -20.17
CA GLU A 386 9.26 -1.90 -20.30
C GLU A 386 10.03 -1.24 -19.15
#